data_AF-A0A7X5QG49-F1
#
_entry.id   AF-A0A7X5QG49-F1
#
_cell.length_a   1.000
_cell.length_b   1.000
_cell.length_c   1.000
_cell.angle_alpha   90.00
_cell.angle_beta   90.00
_cell.angle_gamma   90.00
#
_symmetry.space_group_name_H-M   'P 1'
#
loop_
_entity.id
_entity.type
_entity.pdbx_description
1 polymer ?
#
loop_
_entity_poly.entity_id
_entity_poly.type
_entity_poly.pdbx_seq_one_letter_code
_entity_poly.pdbx_strand_id
1 'polypeptide(L)'
;MKNLADRLKFVLYKLDISQAEAAKRCRLAQQSLNYIIRNNLDESKLSNRIAEGLNLNPEWLISGKGNFRNPEIYRVPLIDNYFSLGLYIRGQELGEDTQYLLTARFLGNRPFAKRIEKNKIAVCCSKEFEIESVFFHEYLYVTEDYCKVVESKDLYDQRNVYTICEWRIYNVDFSQSN
;
A
#
# COMPACT_ATOMS: atom_id res chain seq x y z
N MET A 1 17.49 1.38 -15.30
CA MET A 1 17.65 0.03 -15.89
C MET A 1 17.69 0.20 -17.40
N LYS A 2 18.63 -0.43 -18.11
CA LYS A 2 18.90 -0.09 -19.51
C LYS A 2 18.01 -0.85 -20.49
N ASN A 3 17.83 -2.15 -20.31
CA ASN A 3 17.12 -3.02 -21.24
C ASN A 3 16.05 -3.90 -20.54
N LEU A 4 15.26 -4.64 -21.34
CA LEU A 4 14.21 -5.53 -20.83
C LEU A 4 14.79 -6.61 -19.91
N ALA A 5 15.95 -7.16 -20.26
CA ALA A 5 16.63 -8.17 -19.46
C ALA A 5 16.96 -7.67 -18.04
N ASP A 6 17.48 -6.45 -17.91
CA ASP A 6 17.79 -5.82 -16.62
C ASP A 6 16.53 -5.60 -15.78
N ARG A 7 15.45 -5.11 -16.42
CA ARG A 7 14.16 -4.94 -15.75
C ARG A 7 13.59 -6.26 -15.25
N LEU A 8 13.72 -7.32 -16.04
CA LEU A 8 13.27 -8.65 -15.65
C LEU A 8 14.11 -9.23 -14.50
N LYS A 9 15.45 -9.09 -14.55
CA LYS A 9 16.35 -9.50 -13.44
C LYS A 9 15.97 -8.78 -12.14
N PHE A 10 15.71 -7.48 -12.22
CA PHE A 10 15.25 -6.69 -11.06
C PHE A 10 13.93 -7.23 -10.50
N VAL A 11 12.95 -7.54 -11.35
CA VAL A 11 11.67 -8.10 -10.90
C VAL A 11 11.85 -9.45 -10.21
N LEU A 12 12.64 -10.35 -10.79
CA LEU A 12 12.89 -11.67 -10.20
C LEU A 12 13.51 -11.55 -8.81
N TYR A 13 14.47 -10.65 -8.66
CA TYR A 13 15.08 -10.33 -7.37
C TYR A 13 14.05 -9.75 -6.38
N LYS A 14 13.22 -8.78 -6.82
CA LYS A 14 12.22 -8.15 -5.96
C LYS A 14 11.08 -9.06 -5.53
N LEU A 15 10.71 -10.02 -6.37
CA LEU A 15 9.66 -11.01 -6.08
C LEU A 15 10.21 -12.25 -5.36
N ASP A 16 11.53 -12.36 -5.20
CA ASP A 16 12.23 -13.53 -4.66
C ASP A 16 11.81 -14.85 -5.34
N ILE A 17 11.79 -14.84 -6.67
CA ILE A 17 11.41 -16.01 -7.48
C ILE A 17 12.49 -16.39 -8.49
N SER A 18 12.57 -17.69 -8.78
CA SER A 18 13.44 -18.22 -9.84
C SER A 18 12.89 -17.95 -11.24
N GLN A 19 13.74 -18.03 -12.26
CA GLN A 19 13.31 -17.95 -13.66
C GLN A 19 12.33 -19.08 -14.04
N ALA A 20 12.47 -20.26 -13.43
CA ALA A 20 11.57 -21.39 -13.66
C ALA A 20 10.16 -21.10 -13.11
N GLU A 21 10.09 -20.56 -11.90
CA GLU A 21 8.82 -20.14 -11.30
C GLU A 21 8.18 -18.98 -12.08
N ALA A 22 8.96 -17.99 -12.49
CA ALA A 22 8.47 -16.91 -13.34
C ALA A 22 7.91 -17.42 -14.68
N ALA A 23 8.58 -18.37 -15.33
CA ALA A 23 8.11 -18.99 -16.57
C ALA A 23 6.75 -19.67 -16.37
N LYS A 24 6.60 -20.40 -15.27
CA LYS A 24 5.35 -21.06 -14.89
C LYS A 24 4.22 -20.04 -14.70
N ARG A 25 4.45 -18.95 -13.97
CA ARG A 25 3.46 -17.88 -13.76
C ARG A 25 3.05 -17.19 -15.06
N CYS A 26 3.99 -16.97 -15.98
CA CYS A 26 3.74 -16.36 -17.29
C CYS A 26 3.15 -17.34 -18.33
N ARG A 27 3.03 -18.63 -18.00
CA ARG A 27 2.69 -19.71 -18.94
C ARG A 27 3.60 -19.73 -20.16
N LEU A 28 4.90 -19.50 -19.94
CA LEU A 28 5.95 -19.49 -20.95
C LEU A 28 6.89 -20.67 -20.78
N ALA A 29 7.56 -21.07 -21.85
CA ALA A 29 8.68 -22.00 -21.73
C ALA A 29 9.83 -21.30 -20.98
N GLN A 30 10.48 -22.00 -20.04
CA GLN A 30 11.63 -21.46 -19.30
C GLN A 30 12.75 -20.97 -20.22
N GLN A 31 12.94 -21.64 -21.36
CA GLN A 31 13.91 -21.25 -22.38
C GLN A 31 13.65 -19.83 -22.92
N SER A 32 12.39 -19.41 -23.02
CA SER A 32 12.05 -18.07 -23.50
C SER A 32 12.54 -16.97 -22.54
N LEU A 33 12.35 -17.14 -21.23
CA LEU A 33 12.88 -16.18 -20.25
C LEU A 33 14.40 -16.21 -20.17
N ASN A 34 15.00 -17.41 -20.21
CA ASN A 34 16.46 -17.55 -20.22
C ASN A 34 17.07 -16.85 -21.45
N TYR A 35 16.46 -17.01 -22.62
CA TYR A 35 16.89 -16.34 -23.84
C TYR A 35 16.88 -14.80 -23.71
N ILE A 36 15.81 -14.22 -23.14
CA ILE A 36 15.73 -12.77 -22.90
C ILE A 36 16.86 -12.30 -21.98
N ILE A 37 17.03 -12.99 -20.85
CA ILE A 37 17.98 -12.61 -19.79
C ILE A 37 19.43 -12.79 -20.25
N ARG A 38 19.74 -13.90 -20.93
CA ARG A 38 21.09 -14.27 -21.37
C ARG A 38 21.58 -13.40 -22.53
N ASN A 39 20.69 -13.02 -23.46
CA ASN A 39 21.05 -12.20 -24.61
C ASN A 39 20.90 -10.69 -24.35
N ASN A 40 20.56 -10.28 -23.12
CA ASN A 40 20.39 -8.88 -22.73
C ASN A 40 19.46 -8.10 -23.68
N LEU A 41 18.33 -8.71 -24.08
CA LEU A 41 17.43 -8.10 -25.05
C LEU A 41 16.86 -6.76 -24.56
N ASP A 42 16.70 -5.83 -25.49
CA ASP A 42 16.03 -4.55 -25.26
C ASP A 42 14.51 -4.66 -25.27
N GLU A 43 13.98 -5.58 -26.07
CA GLU A 43 12.54 -5.80 -26.29
C GLU A 43 12.18 -7.26 -26.57
N SER A 44 10.90 -7.60 -26.42
CA SER A 44 10.36 -8.93 -26.73
C SER A 44 8.85 -8.87 -26.97
N LYS A 45 8.36 -9.68 -27.91
CA LYS A 45 6.91 -9.88 -28.09
C LYS A 45 6.24 -10.53 -26.88
N LEU A 46 7.03 -11.14 -25.99
CA LEU A 46 6.54 -11.79 -24.77
C LEU A 46 6.34 -10.80 -23.61
N SER A 47 6.79 -9.54 -23.73
CA SER A 47 6.75 -8.56 -22.63
C SER A 47 5.37 -8.40 -22.02
N ASN A 48 4.30 -8.29 -22.82
CA ASN A 48 2.94 -8.17 -22.29
C ASN A 48 2.51 -9.40 -21.48
N ARG A 49 2.82 -10.61 -21.96
CA ARG A 49 2.50 -11.86 -21.26
C ARG A 49 3.30 -12.02 -19.97
N ILE A 50 4.55 -11.57 -19.97
CA ILE A 50 5.41 -11.56 -18.79
C ILE A 50 4.85 -10.57 -17.76
N ALA A 51 4.44 -9.39 -18.21
CA ALA A 51 3.86 -8.38 -17.33
C ALA A 51 2.57 -8.90 -16.67
N GLU A 52 1.68 -9.50 -17.45
CA GLU A 52 0.45 -10.10 -16.93
C GLU A 52 0.73 -11.22 -15.92
N GLY A 53 1.59 -12.18 -16.27
CA GLY A 53 1.89 -13.32 -15.40
C GLY A 53 2.60 -12.97 -14.09
N LEU A 54 3.31 -11.84 -14.05
CA LEU A 54 4.03 -11.35 -12.87
C LEU A 54 3.33 -10.16 -12.18
N ASN A 55 2.11 -9.80 -12.62
CA ASN A 55 1.35 -8.64 -12.14
C ASN A 55 2.19 -7.33 -12.16
N LEU A 56 2.81 -7.05 -13.30
CA LEU A 56 3.63 -5.87 -13.54
C LEU A 56 2.87 -4.88 -14.41
N ASN A 57 3.33 -3.63 -14.37
CA ASN A 57 2.95 -2.62 -15.35
C ASN A 57 3.63 -2.93 -16.70
N PRO A 58 2.86 -3.20 -17.78
CA PRO A 58 3.44 -3.52 -19.10
C PRO A 58 4.30 -2.39 -19.67
N GLU A 59 3.86 -1.14 -19.50
CA GLU A 59 4.58 0.04 -19.99
C GLU A 59 5.96 0.14 -19.34
N TRP A 60 6.03 -0.06 -18.02
CA TRP A 60 7.30 -0.08 -17.30
C TRP A 60 8.20 -1.22 -17.77
N LEU A 61 7.66 -2.43 -17.98
CA LEU A 61 8.48 -3.55 -18.41
C LEU A 61 9.06 -3.32 -19.82
N ILE A 62 8.30 -2.69 -20.71
CA ILE A 62 8.71 -2.41 -22.09
C ILE A 62 9.67 -1.21 -22.16
N SER A 63 9.30 -0.07 -21.57
CA SER A 63 10.02 1.20 -21.76
C SER A 63 10.89 1.62 -20.57
N GLY A 64 10.71 0.97 -19.41
CA GLY A 64 11.36 1.37 -18.16
C GLY A 64 10.76 2.62 -17.50
N LYS A 65 9.65 3.16 -18.03
CA LYS A 65 9.00 4.38 -17.52
C LYS A 65 7.92 4.04 -16.51
N GLY A 66 7.76 4.90 -15.49
CA GLY A 66 6.76 4.72 -14.44
C GLY A 66 7.15 3.72 -13.36
N ASN A 67 6.15 3.10 -12.73
CA ASN A 67 6.34 2.09 -11.67
C ASN A 67 6.22 0.67 -12.23
N PHE A 68 7.02 -0.25 -11.69
CA PHE A 68 7.08 -1.64 -12.16
C PHE A 68 5.84 -2.48 -11.82
N ARG A 69 5.06 -2.05 -10.83
CA ARG A 69 3.72 -2.56 -10.54
C ARG A 69 2.69 -1.51 -10.91
N ASN A 70 1.48 -1.97 -11.24
CA ASN A 70 0.33 -1.10 -11.26
C ASN A 70 0.08 -0.56 -9.85
N PRO A 71 -0.29 0.72 -9.69
CA PRO A 71 -0.64 1.24 -8.37
C PRO A 71 -1.86 0.48 -7.85
N GLU A 72 -1.67 -0.31 -6.80
CA GLU A 72 -2.79 -0.93 -6.08
C GLU A 72 -3.50 0.18 -5.29
N ILE A 73 -4.81 0.31 -5.50
CA ILE A 73 -5.63 1.25 -4.73
C ILE A 73 -6.22 0.49 -3.54
N TYR A 74 -5.77 0.84 -2.35
CA TYR A 74 -6.29 0.31 -1.10
C TYR A 74 -7.35 1.26 -0.54
N ARG A 75 -8.39 0.66 0.05
CA ARG A 75 -9.47 1.38 0.74
C ARG A 75 -9.18 1.35 2.24
N VAL A 76 -9.23 2.51 2.87
CA VAL A 76 -9.06 2.67 4.32
C VAL A 76 -10.36 3.22 4.90
N PRO A 77 -11.07 2.49 5.78
CA PRO A 77 -12.34 2.95 6.32
C PRO A 77 -12.14 4.19 7.20
N LEU A 78 -13.00 5.19 7.04
CA LEU A 78 -13.09 6.36 7.92
C LEU A 78 -14.08 6.04 9.04
N ILE A 79 -13.59 5.91 10.26
CA ILE A 79 -14.36 5.47 11.42
C ILE A 79 -14.36 6.55 12.51
N ASP A 80 -15.34 7.45 12.44
CA ASP A 80 -15.44 8.58 13.36
C ASP A 80 -16.11 8.23 14.70
N ASN A 81 -16.75 7.07 14.82
CA ASN A 81 -17.32 6.58 16.08
C ASN A 81 -16.32 5.67 16.83
N TYR A 82 -16.07 5.93 18.12
CA TYR A 82 -15.11 5.18 18.94
C TYR A 82 -15.50 3.72 19.16
N PHE A 83 -16.79 3.47 19.38
CA PHE A 83 -17.31 2.12 19.56
C PHE A 83 -17.16 1.28 18.29
N SER A 84 -17.55 1.81 17.12
CA SER A 84 -17.35 1.15 15.82
C SER A 84 -15.87 0.89 15.53
N LEU A 85 -14.98 1.83 15.88
CA LEU A 85 -13.54 1.66 15.73
C LEU A 85 -13.02 0.52 16.61
N GLY A 86 -13.47 0.46 17.87
CA GLY A 86 -13.15 -0.64 18.79
C GLY A 86 -13.60 -2.00 18.25
N LEU A 87 -14.83 -2.10 17.72
CA LEU A 87 -15.33 -3.33 17.09
C LEU A 87 -14.51 -3.73 15.86
N TYR A 88 -14.21 -2.78 14.98
CA TYR A 88 -13.40 -3.01 13.79
C TYR A 88 -12.00 -3.52 14.14
N ILE A 89 -11.35 -2.91 15.12
CA ILE A 89 -10.04 -3.36 15.61
C ILE A 89 -10.09 -4.82 16.10
N ARG A 90 -11.22 -5.24 16.68
CA ARG A 90 -11.42 -6.59 17.26
C ARG A 90 -11.83 -7.66 16.26
N GLY A 91 -11.94 -7.36 14.97
CA GLY A 91 -12.30 -8.38 13.98
C GLY A 91 -13.67 -8.19 13.34
N GLN A 92 -14.51 -7.27 13.84
CA GLN A 92 -15.86 -7.10 13.31
C GLN A 92 -15.84 -6.40 11.95
N GLU A 93 -16.83 -6.71 11.14
CA GLU A 93 -17.07 -6.06 9.85
C GLU A 93 -17.77 -4.71 10.06
N LEU A 94 -17.56 -3.80 9.11
CA LEU A 94 -18.18 -2.48 9.12
C LEU A 94 -19.48 -2.49 8.31
N GLY A 95 -20.36 -1.51 8.58
CA GLY A 95 -21.60 -1.31 7.85
C GLY A 95 -21.37 -0.91 6.38
N GLU A 96 -22.37 -1.16 5.54
CA GLU A 96 -22.31 -0.86 4.09
C GLU A 96 -22.17 0.64 3.79
N ASP A 97 -22.60 1.51 4.71
CA ASP A 97 -22.54 2.98 4.62
C ASP A 97 -21.17 3.57 5.01
N THR A 98 -20.20 2.71 5.34
CA THR A 98 -18.85 3.12 5.71
C THR A 98 -18.19 3.93 4.59
N GLN A 99 -17.69 5.11 4.95
CA GLN A 99 -16.89 5.93 4.04
C GLN A 99 -15.45 5.41 3.99
N TYR A 100 -14.82 5.53 2.83
CA TYR A 100 -13.44 5.07 2.63
C TYR A 100 -12.56 6.16 2.04
N LEU A 101 -11.33 6.23 2.53
CA LEU A 101 -10.22 6.92 1.90
C LEU A 101 -9.50 5.97 0.94
N LEU A 102 -9.02 6.49 -0.18
CA LEU A 102 -8.20 5.72 -1.14
C LEU A 102 -6.73 6.05 -0.94
N THR A 103 -5.86 5.04 -0.93
CA THR A 103 -4.40 5.19 -0.85
C THR A 103 -3.70 4.22 -1.80
N ALA A 104 -2.52 4.60 -2.28
CA ALA A 104 -1.66 3.73 -3.10
C ALA A 104 -0.71 2.86 -2.26
N ARG A 105 -0.73 3.03 -0.93
CA ARG A 105 0.16 2.34 0.00
C ARG A 105 -0.61 1.25 0.76
N PHE A 106 -0.07 0.03 0.80
CA PHE A 106 -0.58 -0.99 1.70
C PHE A 106 -0.25 -0.59 3.14
N LEU A 107 -1.25 -0.62 4.03
CA LEU A 107 -1.14 -0.18 5.42
C LEU A 107 -1.46 -1.30 6.43
N GLY A 108 -1.29 -2.56 6.00
CA GLY A 108 -1.67 -3.75 6.75
C GLY A 108 -3.10 -4.21 6.47
N ASN A 109 -3.58 -5.19 7.24
CA ASN A 109 -4.86 -5.84 6.96
C ASN A 109 -6.08 -5.10 7.52
N ARG A 110 -5.90 -4.34 8.60
CA ARG A 110 -6.95 -3.53 9.24
C ARG A 110 -6.50 -2.09 9.48
N PRO A 111 -6.10 -1.35 8.43
CA PRO A 111 -5.85 0.08 8.57
C PRO A 111 -7.18 0.78 8.82
N PHE A 112 -7.11 1.97 9.38
CA PHE A 112 -8.30 2.80 9.56
C PHE A 112 -7.90 4.28 9.52
N ALA A 113 -8.89 5.11 9.23
CA ALA A 113 -8.78 6.54 9.30
C ALA A 113 -9.72 7.09 10.37
N LYS A 114 -9.28 8.13 11.05
CA LYS A 114 -10.04 8.78 12.12
C LYS A 114 -9.96 10.29 11.93
N ARG A 115 -11.11 10.95 11.87
CA ARG A 115 -11.14 12.41 11.92
C ARG A 115 -10.76 12.89 13.31
N ILE A 116 -9.69 13.70 13.38
CA ILE A 116 -9.21 14.30 14.62
C ILE A 116 -9.76 15.71 14.76
N GLU A 117 -9.83 16.45 13.65
CA GLU A 117 -10.43 17.78 13.57
C GLU A 117 -11.31 17.85 12.32
N LYS A 118 -12.17 18.87 12.20
CA LYS A 118 -13.12 19.03 11.08
C LYS A 118 -12.46 18.79 9.71
N ASN A 119 -11.23 19.24 9.53
CA ASN A 119 -10.46 19.19 8.30
C ASN A 119 -9.19 18.32 8.37
N LYS A 120 -8.98 17.59 9.46
CA LYS A 120 -7.75 16.81 9.70
C LYS A 120 -8.09 15.37 10.01
N ILE A 121 -7.63 14.46 9.16
CA ILE A 121 -7.84 13.01 9.31
C ILE A 121 -6.50 12.33 9.51
N ALA A 122 -6.39 11.54 10.57
CA ALA A 122 -5.28 10.62 10.81
C ALA A 122 -5.54 9.33 10.06
N VAL A 123 -4.57 8.86 9.27
CA VAL A 123 -4.59 7.52 8.67
C VAL A 123 -3.63 6.65 9.46
N CYS A 124 -4.14 5.58 10.05
CA CYS A 124 -3.39 4.67 10.91
C CYS A 124 -3.14 3.34 10.22
N CYS A 125 -1.92 2.81 10.36
CA CYS A 125 -1.62 1.47 9.89
C CYS A 125 -2.03 0.39 10.90
N SER A 126 -2.13 -0.84 10.41
CA SER A 126 -2.39 -2.01 11.24
C SER A 126 -1.18 -2.29 12.14
N LYS A 127 -1.37 -2.95 13.28
CA LYS A 127 -0.29 -3.15 14.26
C LYS A 127 0.81 -4.08 13.78
N GLU A 128 0.45 -5.06 12.96
CA GLU A 128 1.38 -5.97 12.31
C GLU A 128 2.19 -5.29 11.20
N PHE A 129 1.83 -4.06 10.83
CA PHE A 129 2.46 -3.33 9.75
C PHE A 129 3.47 -2.32 10.29
N GLU A 130 4.75 -2.66 10.16
CA GLU A 130 5.82 -1.73 10.49
C GLU A 130 6.06 -0.77 9.33
N ILE A 131 5.95 0.52 9.63
CA ILE A 131 6.40 1.60 8.77
C ILE A 131 7.74 2.05 9.32
N GLU A 132 8.72 2.27 8.42
CA GLU A 132 10.00 2.84 8.79
C GLU A 132 9.77 4.11 9.64
N SER A 133 10.18 4.01 10.91
CA SER A 133 9.88 4.99 11.97
C SER A 133 10.45 6.38 11.70
N VAL A 134 11.38 6.49 10.75
CA VAL A 134 12.07 7.73 10.39
C VAL A 134 11.09 8.81 9.90
N PHE A 135 9.94 8.41 9.36
CA PHE A 135 9.00 9.34 8.73
C PHE A 135 7.86 9.81 9.63
N PHE A 136 7.53 9.09 10.72
CA PHE A 136 6.36 9.38 11.55
C PHE A 136 6.62 9.09 13.03
N HIS A 137 6.43 10.12 13.87
CA HIS A 137 6.63 10.06 15.32
C HIS A 137 5.32 10.30 16.10
N GLU A 138 4.18 10.26 15.40
CA GLU A 138 2.87 10.44 16.01
C GLU A 138 2.08 9.13 15.96
N TYR A 139 1.34 8.90 17.03
CA TYR A 139 0.50 7.73 17.20
C TYR A 139 -0.90 8.15 17.60
N LEU A 140 -1.86 7.30 17.28
CA LEU A 140 -3.21 7.42 17.77
C LEU A 140 -3.42 6.40 18.90
N TYR A 141 -3.65 6.90 20.11
CA TYR A 141 -4.14 6.10 21.22
C TYR A 141 -5.66 6.02 21.15
N VAL A 142 -6.19 4.80 21.15
CA VAL A 142 -7.62 4.51 20.94
C VAL A 142 -8.17 3.75 22.13
N THR A 143 -9.23 4.26 22.73
CA THR A 143 -10.04 3.56 23.74
C THR A 143 -11.48 3.43 23.25
N GLU A 144 -12.33 2.77 24.03
CA GLU A 144 -13.77 2.68 23.73
C GLU A 144 -14.47 4.05 23.82
N ASP A 145 -13.90 4.99 24.57
CA ASP A 145 -14.52 6.27 24.88
C ASP A 145 -13.89 7.47 24.14
N TYR A 146 -12.62 7.37 23.74
CA TYR A 146 -11.92 8.47 23.09
C TYR A 146 -10.75 8.04 22.21
N CYS A 147 -10.25 8.97 21.39
CA CYS A 147 -8.95 8.85 20.74
C CYS A 147 -8.12 10.09 21.03
N LYS A 148 -6.81 9.91 21.12
CA LYS A 148 -5.86 11.01 21.32
C LYS A 148 -4.60 10.79 20.50
N VAL A 149 -4.10 11.86 19.88
CA VAL A 149 -2.78 11.87 19.24
C VAL A 149 -1.70 11.97 20.31
N VAL A 150 -0.69 11.12 20.22
CA VAL A 150 0.41 11.03 21.20
C VAL A 150 1.75 10.94 20.47
N GLU A 151 2.79 11.53 21.05
CA GLU A 151 4.14 11.60 20.46
C GLU A 151 5.05 10.44 20.89
N SER A 152 4.65 9.71 21.92
CA SER A 152 5.37 8.52 22.38
C SER A 152 4.39 7.40 22.65
N LYS A 153 4.63 6.24 22.03
CA LYS A 153 3.88 5.03 22.31
C LYS A 153 4.21 4.44 23.68
N ASP A 154 5.43 4.61 24.19
CA ASP A 154 5.95 3.88 25.36
C ASP A 154 5.23 4.21 26.67
N LEU A 155 4.54 5.35 26.72
CA LEU A 155 3.74 5.80 27.87
C LEU A 155 2.32 5.22 27.89
N TYR A 156 1.94 4.41 26.90
CA TYR A 156 0.58 3.92 26.71
C TYR A 156 0.54 2.39 26.59
N ASP A 157 -0.64 1.81 26.83
CA ASP A 157 -0.88 0.41 26.53
C ASP A 157 -0.74 0.18 25.02
N GLN A 158 0.31 -0.55 24.62
CA GLN A 158 0.62 -0.86 23.22
C GLN A 158 -0.54 -1.56 22.50
N ARG A 159 -1.46 -2.19 23.24
CA ARG A 159 -2.70 -2.77 22.68
C ARG A 159 -3.67 -1.73 22.15
N ASN A 160 -3.46 -0.45 22.42
CA ASN A 160 -4.37 0.63 22.04
C ASN A 160 -3.66 1.72 21.24
N VAL A 161 -2.38 1.55 20.92
CA VAL A 161 -1.58 2.52 20.16
C VAL A 161 -1.43 2.06 18.72
N TYR A 162 -1.61 3.00 17.79
CA TYR A 162 -1.50 2.80 16.35
C TYR A 162 -0.64 3.88 15.72
N THR A 163 0.29 3.51 14.83
CA THR A 163 1.13 4.48 14.14
C THR A 163 0.31 5.29 13.14
N ILE A 164 0.39 6.62 13.23
CA ILE A 164 -0.18 7.51 12.22
C ILE A 164 0.82 7.56 11.06
N CYS A 165 0.37 7.11 9.90
CA CYS A 165 1.24 6.95 8.73
C CYS A 165 1.04 8.01 7.65
N GLU A 166 -0.01 8.81 7.77
CA GLU A 166 -0.36 9.87 6.86
C GLU A 166 -1.37 10.81 7.54
N TRP A 167 -1.20 12.11 7.36
CA TRP A 167 -2.20 13.11 7.68
C TRP A 167 -2.87 13.60 6.41
N ARG A 168 -4.21 13.56 6.37
CA ARG A 168 -4.98 14.24 5.32
C ARG A 168 -5.55 15.53 5.87
N ILE A 169 -5.02 16.64 5.38
CA ILE A 169 -5.47 17.99 5.71
C ILE A 169 -6.23 18.53 4.50
N TYR A 170 -7.50 18.84 4.69
CA TYR A 170 -8.32 19.46 3.65
C TYR A 170 -8.36 20.97 3.93
N ASN A 171 -7.91 21.79 2.99
CA ASN A 171 -8.10 23.24 3.11
C ASN A 171 -9.59 23.54 2.95
N VAL A 172 -10.20 24.17 3.97
CA VAL A 172 -11.57 24.68 3.88
C VAL A 172 -11.52 26.08 3.28
N ASP A 173 -10.98 26.22 2.07
CA ASP A 173 -11.12 27.44 1.29
C ASP A 173 -12.20 27.21 0.22
N PHE A 174 -13.44 27.23 0.68
CA PHE A 174 -14.54 27.78 -0.11
C PHE A 174 -15.12 28.93 0.70
N SER A 175 -14.66 30.12 0.31
CA SER A 175 -15.27 31.41 0.58
C SER A 175 -16.78 31.35 0.82
N GLN A 176 -17.22 32.09 1.83
CA GLN A 176 -18.61 32.54 1.99
C GLN A 176 -19.18 33.07 0.67
N SER A 177 -20.42 32.73 0.33
CA SER A 177 -21.46 33.62 -0.25
C SER A 177 -22.69 32.81 -0.69
N ASN A 178 -23.76 32.86 0.10
CA ASN A 178 -25.11 33.28 -0.32
C ASN A 178 -25.97 33.47 0.92
#